data_AF-A0A0G0JFZ8-F1
#
_entry.id   AF-A0A0G0JFZ8-F1
#
_cell.length_a   1.000
_cell.length_b   1.000
_cell.length_c   1.000
_cell.angle_alpha   90.00
_cell.angle_beta   90.00
_cell.angle_gamma   90.00
#
_symmetry.space_group_name_H-M   'P 1'
#
loop_
_entity.id
_entity.type
_entity.pdbx_description
1 polymer ?
#
loop_
_entity_poly.entity_id
_entity_poly.type
_entity_poly.pdbx_seq_one_letter_code
_entity_poly.pdbx_strand_id
1 'polypeptide(L)'
;MNMTNKNKYRLLPVIFILAVIAILAVVLAPRLVSQSKIVQTLQSSAKDKEVAELLATMSNNLNKDSQEYKEARQKFCLLTARPVKEREKAVANIREFLHGIYPEVSKEFEPEFLCSKFNGKPDDSGTDYNSPAIEFYEAENHNFEVDPKTSYILGFGEAERRWGYNEDGTRWHDPIPEYDYSGIYSKQIPDRA
;
A
#
# COMPACT_ATOMS: atom_id res chain seq x y z
N MET A 1 50.79 -44.12 -41.39
CA MET A 1 50.80 -43.35 -40.13
C MET A 1 49.37 -43.24 -39.64
N ASN A 2 49.01 -44.00 -38.60
CA ASN A 2 47.62 -44.17 -38.14
C ASN A 2 47.34 -43.18 -36.99
N MET A 3 46.47 -42.19 -37.20
CA MET A 3 46.02 -41.29 -36.14
C MET A 3 44.71 -41.79 -35.54
N THR A 4 44.77 -42.18 -34.26
CA THR A 4 43.65 -42.70 -33.47
C THR A 4 42.76 -41.56 -32.97
N ASN A 5 41.49 -41.58 -33.40
CA ASN A 5 40.45 -40.64 -32.98
C ASN A 5 39.94 -40.98 -31.55
N LYS A 6 40.66 -40.57 -30.50
CA LYS A 6 40.32 -40.90 -29.10
C LYS A 6 39.46 -39.87 -28.34
N ASN A 7 39.03 -38.77 -28.97
CA ASN A 7 38.38 -37.65 -28.24
C ASN A 7 36.87 -37.46 -28.47
N LYS A 8 36.18 -38.33 -29.22
CA LYS A 8 34.76 -38.11 -29.57
C LYS A 8 33.74 -38.57 -28.51
N TYR A 9 34.18 -39.32 -27.49
CA TYR A 9 33.28 -39.93 -26.49
C TYR A 9 33.11 -39.12 -25.20
N ARG A 10 33.87 -38.03 -24.98
CA ARG A 10 33.77 -37.18 -23.77
C ARG A 10 32.67 -36.12 -23.82
N LEU A 11 32.19 -35.75 -25.01
CA LEU A 11 31.18 -34.68 -25.18
C LEU A 11 29.74 -35.21 -25.26
N LEU A 12 29.56 -36.47 -25.64
CA LEU A 12 28.25 -37.15 -25.71
C LEU A 12 27.45 -37.11 -24.40
N PRO A 13 28.02 -37.38 -23.20
CA PRO A 13 27.25 -37.31 -21.96
C PRO A 13 26.84 -35.87 -21.61
N VAL A 14 27.68 -34.87 -21.92
CA VAL A 14 27.39 -33.45 -21.66
C VAL A 14 26.25 -32.95 -22.56
N ILE A 15 26.26 -33.34 -23.84
CA ILE A 15 25.18 -33.01 -24.78
C ILE A 15 23.87 -33.66 -24.35
N PHE A 16 23.91 -34.91 -23.87
CA PHE A 16 22.72 -35.59 -23.36
C PHE A 16 22.15 -34.91 -22.10
N ILE A 17 23.00 -34.50 -21.16
CA ILE A 17 22.55 -33.79 -19.95
C ILE A 17 21.93 -32.43 -20.32
N LEU A 18 22.53 -31.68 -21.23
CA LEU A 18 21.98 -30.41 -21.72
C LEU A 18 20.64 -30.60 -22.44
N ALA A 19 20.50 -31.66 -23.24
CA ALA A 19 19.23 -31.99 -23.89
C ALA A 19 18.15 -32.35 -22.86
N VAL A 20 18.47 -33.12 -21.81
CA VAL A 20 17.54 -33.44 -20.72
C VAL A 20 17.13 -32.19 -19.95
N ILE A 21 18.05 -31.28 -19.63
CA ILE A 21 17.74 -30.01 -18.95
C ILE A 21 16.85 -29.13 -19.83
N ALA A 22 17.13 -29.05 -21.13
CA ALA A 22 16.30 -28.28 -22.08
C ALA A 22 14.88 -28.87 -22.17
N ILE A 23 14.73 -30.19 -22.22
CA ILE A 23 13.42 -30.86 -22.22
C ILE A 23 12.70 -30.63 -20.89
N LEU A 24 13.37 -30.74 -19.74
CA LEU A 24 12.78 -30.46 -18.43
C LEU A 24 12.31 -29.00 -18.34
N ALA A 25 13.09 -28.04 -18.82
CA ALA A 25 12.71 -26.62 -18.84
C ALA A 25 11.47 -26.37 -19.71
N VAL A 26 11.40 -26.98 -20.89
CA VAL A 26 10.25 -26.86 -21.82
C VAL A 26 8.98 -27.48 -21.24
N VAL A 27 9.09 -28.57 -20.46
CA VAL A 27 7.93 -29.24 -19.87
C VAL A 27 7.48 -28.61 -18.54
N LEU A 28 8.42 -28.14 -17.71
CA LEU A 28 8.12 -27.60 -16.38
C LEU A 28 7.75 -26.12 -16.40
N ALA A 29 8.36 -25.30 -17.25
CA ALA A 29 8.07 -23.87 -17.29
C ALA A 29 6.58 -23.55 -17.57
N PRO A 30 5.90 -24.20 -18.55
CA PRO A 30 4.48 -23.94 -18.81
C PRO A 30 3.57 -24.34 -17.64
N ARG A 31 3.93 -25.40 -16.90
CA ARG A 31 3.18 -25.87 -15.74
C ARG A 31 3.32 -24.90 -14.56
N LEU A 32 4.53 -24.43 -14.28
CA LEU A 32 4.79 -23.46 -13.21
C LEU A 32 4.10 -22.11 -13.48
N VAL A 33 4.14 -21.62 -14.72
CA VAL A 33 3.45 -20.38 -15.13
C VAL A 33 1.93 -20.53 -15.09
N SER A 34 1.39 -21.69 -15.49
CA SER A 34 -0.05 -21.94 -15.40
C SER A 34 -0.52 -22.05 -13.94
N GLN A 35 0.26 -22.70 -13.08
CA GLN A 35 -0.06 -22.81 -11.65
C GLN A 35 -0.02 -21.46 -10.94
N SER A 36 0.97 -20.60 -11.23
CA SER A 36 1.04 -19.27 -10.61
C SER A 36 -0.16 -18.39 -11.01
N LYS A 37 -0.58 -18.43 -12.28
CA LYS A 37 -1.77 -17.71 -12.76
C LYS A 37 -3.05 -18.22 -12.10
N ILE A 38 -3.22 -19.53 -11.94
CA ILE A 38 -4.40 -20.11 -11.28
C ILE A 38 -4.46 -19.68 -9.81
N VAL A 39 -3.33 -19.74 -9.09
CA VAL A 39 -3.24 -19.30 -7.69
C VAL A 39 -3.56 -17.81 -7.55
N GLN A 40 -3.00 -16.96 -8.41
CA GLN A 40 -3.31 -15.53 -8.43
C GLN A 40 -4.79 -15.25 -8.70
N THR A 41 -5.40 -15.97 -9.65
CA THR A 41 -6.82 -15.80 -10.00
C THR A 41 -7.76 -16.28 -8.88
N LEU A 42 -7.42 -17.36 -8.20
CA LEU A 42 -8.19 -17.85 -7.05
C LEU A 42 -8.06 -16.88 -5.87
N GLN A 43 -6.85 -16.38 -5.59
CA GLN A 43 -6.62 -15.41 -4.53
C GLN A 43 -7.33 -14.08 -4.79
N SER A 44 -7.36 -13.59 -6.04
CA SER A 44 -8.13 -12.40 -6.40
C SER A 44 -9.63 -12.66 -6.21
N SER A 45 -10.15 -13.80 -6.66
CA SER A 45 -11.58 -14.13 -6.49
C SER A 45 -12.04 -14.23 -5.03
N ALA A 46 -11.17 -14.73 -4.15
CA ALA A 46 -11.46 -14.79 -2.71
C ALA A 46 -11.45 -13.40 -2.08
N LYS A 47 -10.44 -12.58 -2.41
CA LYS A 47 -10.35 -11.19 -1.96
C LYS A 47 -11.56 -10.38 -2.41
N ASP A 48 -11.94 -10.48 -3.69
CA ASP A 48 -13.06 -9.72 -4.25
C ASP A 48 -14.39 -10.07 -3.55
N LYS A 49 -14.59 -11.36 -3.24
CA LYS A 49 -15.75 -11.82 -2.48
C LYS A 49 -15.77 -11.23 -1.06
N GLU A 50 -14.65 -11.27 -0.35
CA GLU A 50 -14.55 -10.72 1.00
C GLU A 50 -14.75 -9.20 1.01
N VAL A 51 -14.19 -8.49 0.02
CA VAL A 51 -14.44 -7.05 -0.16
C VAL A 51 -15.93 -6.78 -0.37
N ALA A 52 -16.61 -7.55 -1.22
CA ALA A 52 -18.04 -7.37 -1.47
C ALA A 52 -18.89 -7.61 -0.20
N GLU A 53 -18.54 -8.62 0.61
CA GLU A 53 -19.21 -8.90 1.90
C GLU A 53 -19.03 -7.74 2.89
N LEU A 54 -17.79 -7.23 3.04
CA LEU A 54 -17.50 -6.10 3.92
C LEU A 54 -18.23 -4.82 3.49
N LEU A 55 -18.30 -4.55 2.18
CA LEU A 55 -19.07 -3.44 1.63
C LEU A 55 -20.56 -3.59 1.91
N ALA A 56 -21.11 -4.80 1.78
CA ALA A 56 -22.51 -5.06 2.10
C ALA A 56 -22.80 -4.85 3.60
N THR A 57 -21.91 -5.31 4.50
CA THR A 57 -22.03 -5.04 5.94
C THR A 57 -22.04 -3.54 6.23
N MET A 58 -21.08 -2.79 5.69
CA MET A 58 -21.02 -1.33 5.86
C MET A 58 -22.24 -0.62 5.26
N SER A 59 -22.79 -1.11 4.15
CA SER A 59 -23.98 -0.53 3.52
C SER A 59 -25.27 -0.83 4.29
N ASN A 60 -25.38 -2.01 4.90
CA ASN A 60 -26.55 -2.41 5.68
C ASN A 60 -26.56 -1.77 7.08
N ASN A 61 -25.38 -1.41 7.60
CA ASN A 61 -25.25 -0.72 8.88
C ASN A 61 -24.95 0.77 8.67
N LEU A 62 -26.00 1.59 8.61
CA LEU A 62 -25.87 3.04 8.41
C LEU A 62 -25.23 3.78 9.59
N ASN A 63 -25.17 3.15 10.78
CA ASN A 63 -24.53 3.73 11.94
C ASN A 63 -23.01 3.50 11.90
N LYS A 64 -22.28 4.51 11.42
CA LYS A 64 -20.82 4.50 11.31
C LYS A 64 -20.09 4.38 12.65
N ASP A 65 -20.76 4.71 13.75
CA ASP A 65 -20.19 4.58 15.09
C ASP A 65 -20.35 3.19 15.70
N SER A 66 -21.16 2.33 15.08
CA SER A 66 -21.34 0.96 15.54
C SER A 66 -20.04 0.16 15.43
N GLN A 67 -19.85 -0.76 16.37
CA GLN A 67 -18.69 -1.65 16.38
C GLN A 67 -18.60 -2.48 15.09
N GLU A 68 -19.74 -2.98 14.60
CA GLU A 68 -19.82 -3.77 13.38
C GLU A 68 -19.32 -2.97 12.15
N TYR A 69 -19.76 -1.72 12.00
CA TYR A 69 -19.29 -0.87 10.91
C TYR A 69 -17.78 -0.62 11.02
N LYS A 70 -17.29 -0.30 12.22
CA LYS A 70 -15.86 -0.01 12.46
C LYS A 70 -14.97 -1.21 12.15
N GLU A 71 -15.36 -2.41 12.59
CA GLU A 71 -14.62 -3.64 12.30
C GLU A 71 -14.65 -4.00 10.81
N ALA A 72 -15.81 -3.88 10.16
CA ALA A 72 -15.93 -4.11 8.72
C ALA A 72 -15.06 -3.13 7.92
N ARG A 73 -15.07 -1.84 8.32
CA ARG A 73 -14.24 -0.80 7.72
C ARG A 73 -12.75 -1.09 7.91
N GLN A 74 -12.32 -1.44 9.11
CA GLN A 74 -10.92 -1.75 9.39
C GLN A 74 -10.43 -2.94 8.55
N LYS A 75 -11.21 -4.03 8.50
CA LYS A 75 -10.89 -5.19 7.66
C LYS A 75 -10.81 -4.82 6.19
N PHE A 76 -11.76 -4.04 5.70
CA PHE A 76 -11.74 -3.55 4.32
C PHE A 76 -10.46 -2.75 4.03
N CYS A 77 -10.08 -1.83 4.92
CA CYS A 77 -8.89 -1.01 4.75
C CYS A 77 -7.60 -1.85 4.70
N LEU A 78 -7.47 -2.84 5.60
CA LEU A 78 -6.31 -3.73 5.61
C LEU A 78 -6.26 -4.65 4.38
N LEU A 79 -7.41 -5.19 3.96
CA LEU A 79 -7.51 -6.11 2.82
C LEU A 79 -7.21 -5.41 1.48
N THR A 80 -7.57 -4.14 1.37
CA THR A 80 -7.39 -3.33 0.15
C THR A 80 -6.15 -2.44 0.17
N ALA A 81 -5.37 -2.47 1.25
CA ALA A 81 -4.11 -1.78 1.35
C ALA A 81 -3.10 -2.30 0.32
N ARG A 82 -2.24 -1.41 -0.20
CA ARG A 82 -1.05 -1.87 -0.93
C ARG A 82 -0.12 -2.65 -0.01
N PRO A 83 0.69 -3.57 -0.57
CA PRO A 83 1.71 -4.28 0.19
C PRO A 83 2.59 -3.32 1.00
N VAL A 84 2.99 -3.73 2.20
CA VAL A 84 3.80 -2.90 3.14
C VAL A 84 5.01 -2.28 2.45
N LYS A 85 5.76 -3.08 1.67
CA LYS A 85 6.93 -2.62 0.92
C LYS A 85 6.64 -1.48 -0.06
N GLU A 86 5.45 -1.47 -0.66
CA GLU A 86 5.07 -0.41 -1.59
C GLU A 86 4.64 0.88 -0.85
N ARG A 87 4.28 0.77 0.43
CA ARG A 87 3.90 1.89 1.30
C ARG A 87 5.09 2.50 2.04
N GLU A 88 6.23 1.80 2.16
CA GLU A 88 7.45 2.29 2.82
C GLU A 88 7.91 3.65 2.27
N LYS A 89 7.80 3.86 0.95
CA LYS A 89 8.16 5.15 0.34
C LYS A 89 7.24 6.29 0.78
N ALA A 90 5.94 6.04 0.91
CA ALA A 90 4.99 7.03 1.42
C ALA A 90 5.30 7.37 2.88
N VAL A 91 5.56 6.36 3.71
CA VAL A 91 5.94 6.51 5.12
C VAL A 91 7.23 7.35 5.24
N ALA A 92 8.25 7.07 4.43
CA ALA A 92 9.49 7.83 4.42
C ALA A 92 9.27 9.30 4.05
N ASN A 93 8.47 9.57 3.00
CA ASN A 93 8.16 10.93 2.56
C ASN A 93 7.39 11.72 3.63
N ILE A 94 6.43 11.08 4.33
CA ILE A 94 5.69 11.71 5.43
C ILE A 94 6.64 12.04 6.59
N ARG A 95 7.54 11.11 6.94
CA ARG A 95 8.54 11.33 7.99
C ARG A 95 9.48 12.49 7.65
N GLU A 96 9.98 12.54 6.42
CA GLU A 96 10.83 13.64 5.94
C GLU A 96 10.08 14.98 6.00
N PHE A 97 8.82 15.00 5.54
CA PHE A 97 7.96 16.19 5.63
C PHE A 97 7.79 16.67 7.07
N LEU A 98 7.49 15.77 8.01
CA LEU A 98 7.35 16.09 9.42
C LEU A 98 8.66 16.58 10.05
N HIS A 99 9.81 15.99 9.72
CA HIS A 99 11.11 16.52 10.18
C HIS A 99 11.39 17.93 9.64
N GLY A 100 10.92 18.25 8.42
CA GLY A 100 11.01 19.60 7.88
C GLY A 100 10.17 20.62 8.66
N ILE A 101 9.00 20.21 9.16
CA ILE A 101 8.11 21.07 9.97
C ILE A 101 8.55 21.16 11.43
N TYR A 102 9.09 20.06 11.97
CA TYR A 102 9.49 19.93 13.37
C TYR A 102 10.99 19.61 13.50
N PRO A 103 11.89 20.48 13.01
CA PRO A 103 13.34 20.20 13.01
C PRO A 103 13.90 20.05 14.43
N GLU A 104 13.28 20.71 15.41
CA GLU A 104 13.69 20.68 16.83
C GLU A 104 13.23 19.41 17.55
N VAL A 105 12.32 18.64 16.96
CA VAL A 105 11.78 17.43 17.60
C VAL A 105 12.63 16.24 17.20
N SER A 106 13.53 15.84 18.11
CA SER A 106 14.43 14.68 17.96
C SER A 106 13.72 13.32 18.08
N LYS A 107 12.46 13.21 17.65
CA LYS A 107 11.69 11.96 17.67
C LYS A 107 11.59 11.36 16.29
N GLU A 108 11.51 10.04 16.23
CA GLU A 108 11.17 9.35 15.00
C GLU A 108 9.65 9.39 14.81
N PHE A 109 9.19 10.02 13.73
CA PHE A 109 7.77 10.00 13.38
C PHE A 109 7.39 8.61 12.87
N GLU A 110 6.24 8.10 13.33
CA GLU A 110 5.67 6.82 12.93
C GLU A 110 4.37 7.02 12.12
N PRO A 111 4.45 7.26 10.80
CA PRO A 111 3.27 7.32 9.96
C PRO A 111 2.54 5.98 9.87
N GLU A 112 1.26 5.99 10.22
CA GLU A 112 0.37 4.84 10.16
C GLU A 112 -0.57 4.96 8.96
N PHE A 113 -0.76 3.86 8.24
CA PHE A 113 -1.75 3.80 7.17
C PHE A 113 -3.15 3.65 7.77
N LEU A 114 -4.07 4.52 7.36
CA LEU A 114 -5.47 4.47 7.79
C LEU A 114 -6.31 3.67 6.80
N CYS A 115 -6.38 4.11 5.55
CA CYS A 115 -7.19 3.46 4.53
C CYS A 115 -6.91 4.00 3.13
N SER A 116 -7.35 3.26 2.10
CA SER A 116 -7.36 3.72 0.72
C SER A 116 -8.73 4.27 0.30
N LYS A 117 -8.71 5.24 -0.61
CA LYS A 117 -9.85 5.66 -1.43
C LYS A 117 -9.67 5.14 -2.85
N PHE A 118 -10.74 4.61 -3.42
CA PHE A 118 -10.75 4.07 -4.77
C PHE A 118 -11.61 4.95 -5.67
N ASN A 119 -11.26 5.00 -6.95
CA ASN A 119 -12.09 5.65 -7.95
C ASN A 119 -13.27 4.72 -8.25
N GLY A 120 -14.42 4.98 -7.62
CA GLY A 120 -15.66 4.28 -7.87
C GLY A 120 -16.84 5.25 -7.84
N LYS A 121 -17.78 5.10 -8.78
CA LYS A 121 -19.13 5.64 -8.60
C LYS A 121 -19.89 4.68 -7.67
N PRO A 122 -20.88 5.15 -6.89
CA PRO A 122 -21.68 4.29 -6.02
C PRO A 122 -22.31 3.07 -6.73
N ASP A 123 -22.53 3.19 -8.04
CA ASP A 123 -23.24 2.20 -8.87
C ASP A 123 -22.31 1.36 -9.77
N ASP A 124 -20.98 1.51 -9.64
CA ASP A 124 -20.02 0.84 -10.53
C ASP A 124 -19.41 -0.40 -9.86
N SER A 125 -19.89 -1.58 -10.27
CA SER A 125 -19.35 -2.88 -9.84
C SER A 125 -17.91 -3.14 -10.35
N GLY A 126 -17.31 -2.21 -11.10
CA GLY A 126 -15.97 -2.31 -11.67
C GLY A 126 -14.84 -1.66 -10.87
N THR A 127 -15.07 -1.29 -9.60
CA THR A 127 -14.03 -0.65 -8.78
C THR A 127 -12.84 -1.60 -8.56
N ASP A 128 -11.66 -1.23 -9.06
CA ASP A 128 -10.43 -1.99 -8.85
C ASP A 128 -9.83 -1.70 -7.47
N TYR A 129 -10.12 -2.55 -6.50
CA TYR A 129 -9.60 -2.48 -5.14
C TYR A 129 -8.10 -2.85 -5.00
N ASN A 130 -7.40 -3.05 -6.11
CA ASN A 130 -5.94 -3.17 -6.15
C ASN A 130 -5.26 -1.88 -6.64
N SER A 131 -6.04 -0.90 -7.13
CA SER A 131 -5.52 0.37 -7.65
C SER A 131 -6.13 1.55 -6.88
N PRO A 132 -5.65 1.85 -5.67
CA PRO A 132 -6.14 3.00 -4.91
C PRO A 132 -5.84 4.30 -5.65
N ALA A 133 -6.78 5.23 -5.55
CA ALA A 133 -6.66 6.58 -6.09
C ALA A 133 -5.88 7.49 -5.13
N ILE A 134 -6.16 7.35 -3.83
CA ILE A 134 -5.53 8.10 -2.74
C ILE A 134 -5.37 7.13 -1.56
N GLU A 135 -4.26 7.23 -0.83
CA GLU A 135 -4.06 6.59 0.46
C GLU A 135 -4.06 7.63 1.57
N PHE A 136 -4.66 7.28 2.70
CA PHE A 136 -4.69 8.12 3.90
C PHE A 136 -3.75 7.57 4.96
N TYR A 137 -3.01 8.47 5.58
CA TYR A 137 -2.11 8.17 6.70
C TYR A 137 -2.34 9.16 7.84
N GLU A 138 -1.95 8.74 9.05
CA GLU A 138 -1.90 9.59 10.24
C GLU A 138 -0.50 9.57 10.85
N ALA A 139 -0.04 10.72 11.32
CA ALA A 139 1.12 10.84 12.18
C ALA A 139 1.01 12.13 12.98
N GLU A 140 1.25 12.09 14.30
CA GLU A 140 1.33 13.31 15.14
C GLU A 140 0.15 14.26 14.99
N ASN A 141 -1.07 13.72 15.07
CA ASN A 141 -2.31 14.48 14.92
C ASN A 141 -2.45 15.17 13.55
N HIS A 142 -1.73 14.69 12.54
CA HIS A 142 -1.89 15.10 11.15
C HIS A 142 -2.40 13.97 10.29
N ASN A 143 -3.29 14.30 9.38
CA ASN A 143 -3.67 13.43 8.29
C ASN A 143 -2.87 13.76 7.03
N PHE A 144 -2.61 12.74 6.23
CA PHE A 144 -1.92 12.85 4.96
C PHE A 144 -2.72 12.15 3.88
N GLU A 145 -2.95 12.85 2.78
CA GLU A 145 -3.43 12.25 1.53
C GLU A 145 -2.22 12.00 0.64
N VAL A 146 -2.03 10.77 0.20
CA VAL A 146 -0.87 10.37 -0.59
C VAL A 146 -1.32 9.77 -1.92
N ASP A 147 -0.65 10.18 -3.01
CA ASP A 147 -0.77 9.51 -4.30
C ASP A 147 -0.07 8.14 -4.24
N PRO A 148 -0.79 7.02 -4.37
CA PRO A 148 -0.20 5.68 -4.24
C PRO A 148 0.81 5.37 -5.35
N LYS A 149 0.72 6.03 -6.51
CA LYS A 149 1.61 5.79 -7.67
C LYS A 149 2.97 6.44 -7.51
N THR A 150 3.00 7.66 -6.98
CA THR A 150 4.23 8.46 -6.84
C THR A 150 4.77 8.45 -5.41
N SER A 151 3.91 8.14 -4.44
CA SER A 151 4.09 8.31 -3.00
C SER A 151 4.20 9.77 -2.57
N TYR A 152 3.75 10.72 -3.39
CA TYR A 152 3.75 12.14 -3.03
C TYR A 152 2.57 12.50 -2.13
N ILE A 153 2.84 13.39 -1.18
CA ILE A 153 1.82 14.00 -0.33
C ILE A 153 1.02 14.99 -1.19
N LEU A 154 -0.27 14.70 -1.37
CA LEU A 154 -1.23 15.52 -2.08
C LEU A 154 -1.96 16.51 -1.15
N GLY A 155 -2.15 16.09 0.10
CA GLY A 155 -2.90 16.83 1.11
C GLY A 155 -2.35 16.59 2.50
N PHE A 156 -2.45 17.61 3.33
CA PHE A 156 -2.02 17.64 4.72
C PHE A 156 -3.01 18.46 5.53
N GLY A 157 -3.41 17.95 6.68
CA GLY A 157 -4.35 18.61 7.58
C GLY A 157 -4.32 18.04 8.98
N GLU A 158 -5.18 18.56 9.85
CA GLU A 158 -5.37 18.00 11.20
C GLU A 158 -6.05 16.64 11.10
N ALA A 159 -5.48 15.64 11.76
CA ALA A 159 -6.17 14.37 11.99
C ALA A 159 -7.44 14.61 12.83
N GLU A 160 -8.36 13.66 12.76
CA GLU A 160 -9.61 13.75 13.53
C GLU A 160 -9.25 13.84 15.03
N ARG A 161 -9.60 14.97 15.66
CA ARG A 161 -9.12 15.30 17.01
C ARG A 161 -9.52 14.22 18.00
N ARG A 162 -8.55 13.68 18.74
CA ARG A 162 -8.89 12.84 19.88
C ARG A 162 -9.45 13.75 20.96
N TRP A 163 -10.58 13.32 21.50
CA TRP A 163 -11.24 13.97 22.61
C TRP A 163 -11.72 12.89 23.55
N GLY A 164 -11.76 13.23 24.84
CA GLY A 164 -12.22 12.33 25.87
C GLY A 164 -12.83 13.09 27.03
N TYR A 165 -13.12 12.37 28.10
CA TYR A 165 -13.56 12.95 29.35
C TYR A 165 -12.48 12.73 30.41
N ASN A 166 -12.17 13.80 31.14
CA ASN A 166 -11.39 13.73 32.38
C ASN A 166 -12.23 13.06 33.48
N GLU A 167 -11.59 12.67 34.58
CA GLU A 167 -12.27 12.07 35.75
C GLU A 167 -13.30 13.02 36.39
N ASP A 168 -13.13 14.33 36.23
CA ASP A 168 -14.06 15.37 36.69
C ASP A 168 -15.23 15.62 35.73
N GLY A 169 -15.32 14.84 34.63
CA GLY A 169 -16.35 14.95 33.61
C GLY A 169 -16.13 16.08 32.60
N THR A 170 -15.03 16.83 32.69
CA THR A 170 -14.69 17.85 31.69
C THR A 170 -14.16 17.21 30.41
N ARG A 171 -14.50 17.79 29.25
CA ARG A 171 -14.00 17.31 27.96
C ARG A 171 -12.57 17.79 27.76
N TRP A 172 -11.65 16.86 27.46
CA TRP A 172 -10.32 17.20 27.00
C TRP A 172 -10.21 17.03 25.48
N HIS A 173 -9.35 17.83 24.88
CA HIS A 173 -8.96 17.73 23.48
C HIS A 173 -7.44 17.55 23.44
N ASP A 174 -6.94 16.80 22.45
CA ASP A 174 -5.50 16.80 22.21
C ASP A 174 -5.01 18.26 22.05
N PRO A 175 -3.90 18.63 22.71
CA PRO A 175 -3.36 19.98 22.61
C PRO A 175 -3.04 20.30 21.14
N ILE A 176 -3.47 21.49 20.69
CA ILE A 176 -3.14 22.02 19.37
C ILE A 176 -1.66 22.40 19.41
N PRO A 177 -0.79 21.74 18.63
CA PRO A 177 0.58 22.22 18.51
C PRO A 177 0.55 23.54 17.72
N GLU A 178 1.24 24.55 18.21
CA GLU A 178 1.42 25.80 17.47
C GLU A 178 2.39 25.56 16.31
N TYR A 179 1.93 25.84 15.08
CA TYR A 179 2.70 25.55 13.86
C TYR A 179 3.21 26.84 13.23
N ASP A 180 4.49 26.85 12.86
CA ASP A 180 5.07 27.85 11.97
C ASP A 180 5.17 27.28 10.54
N TYR A 181 4.30 27.75 9.65
CA TYR A 181 4.29 27.37 8.24
C TYR A 181 5.20 28.24 7.36
N SER A 182 5.95 29.18 7.94
CA SER A 182 6.76 30.18 7.21
C SER A 182 7.84 29.57 6.32
N GLY A 183 8.32 28.36 6.64
CA GLY A 183 9.34 27.65 5.88
C GLY A 183 8.88 27.05 4.54
N ILE A 184 7.58 26.87 4.31
CA ILE A 184 7.06 26.05 3.19
C ILE A 184 6.49 26.90 2.05
N TYR A 185 5.97 28.10 2.34
CA TYR A 185 5.43 29.02 1.33
C TYR A 185 6.44 30.02 0.75
N SER A 186 7.71 29.95 1.12
CA SER A 186 8.72 30.95 0.74
C SER A 186 9.29 30.80 -0.68
N LYS A 187 8.76 29.90 -1.52
CA LYS A 187 9.05 29.97 -2.96
C LYS A 187 8.26 31.13 -3.57
N GLN A 188 8.96 32.25 -3.77
CA GLN A 188 8.50 33.32 -4.67
C GLN A 188 8.00 32.69 -5.98
N ILE A 189 6.72 32.89 -6.26
CA ILE A 189 6.17 32.74 -7.60
C ILE A 189 6.91 33.80 -8.42
N PRO A 190 7.63 33.46 -9.50
CA PRO A 190 8.24 34.48 -10.34
C PRO A 190 7.11 35.37 -10.86
N ASP A 191 7.23 36.67 -10.58
CA ASP A 191 6.26 37.68 -10.97
C ASP A 191 5.84 37.46 -12.44
N ARG A 192 4.55 37.19 -12.66
CA ARG A 192 3.92 37.48 -13.94
C ARG A 192 3.46 38.94 -13.89
N ALA A 193 4.34 39.84 -14.29
CA ALA A 193 3.99 41.13 -14.89
C ALA A 193 5.18 41.64 -15.70
#